data_AF-A0A1S7H128-F1
#
_entry.id   AF-A0A1S7H128-F1
#
_cell.length_a   1.000
_cell.length_b   1.000
_cell.length_c   1.000
_cell.angle_alpha   90.00
_cell.angle_beta   90.00
_cell.angle_gamma   90.00
#
_symmetry.space_group_name_H-M   'P 1'
#
loop_
_entity.id
_entity.type
_entity.pdbx_description
1 polymer ?
#
loop_
_entity_poly.entity_id
_entity_poly.type
_entity_poly.pdbx_seq_one_letter_code
_entity_poly.pdbx_strand_id
1 'polypeptide(L)'
;MEKSKTIELLTKDMEDEHGAIIQYLGHAYAIGEGEVACEIEAIAREEMRHLDWLAEAITALGGELSFKRGMMDMTGKTVSEWMQANVGLENGAITQYREHIKLIDDPKIKRLLERILSDEESHQGDFKHFVEKTLREKMVDRRGDTSNITTENLSWGIKHEYTVIIQYLLQSYSAKNEETRKELQDQAINEMQHMGWLSEKMIDKKGHPHLEHDKFEKTRDHTKMLKADIELEHKVADKYDQSAAQTNESDVKELFQKLATHERYHAEIFKDLLE
;
A
#
# COMPACT_ATOMS: atom_id res chain seq x y z
N MET A 1 -31.49 5.41 -0.11
CA MET A 1 -30.49 6.39 -0.60
C MET A 1 -30.23 6.15 -2.08
N GLU A 2 -29.93 7.19 -2.86
CA GLU A 2 -29.54 7.06 -4.28
C GLU A 2 -28.25 6.26 -4.45
N LYS A 3 -28.18 5.44 -5.49
CA LYS A 3 -27.02 4.56 -5.78
C LYS A 3 -25.71 5.34 -5.92
N SER A 4 -25.74 6.50 -6.58
CA SER A 4 -24.58 7.39 -6.73
C SER A 4 -24.05 7.87 -5.39
N LYS A 5 -24.94 8.18 -4.45
CA LYS A 5 -24.55 8.63 -3.11
C LYS A 5 -23.88 7.51 -2.31
N THR A 6 -24.34 6.26 -2.44
CA THR A 6 -23.64 5.11 -1.84
C THR A 6 -22.24 4.96 -2.41
N ILE A 7 -22.08 5.06 -3.74
CA ILE A 7 -20.76 5.00 -4.38
C ILE A 7 -19.85 6.08 -3.84
N GLU A 8 -20.32 7.33 -3.72
CA GLU A 8 -19.52 8.44 -3.15
C GLU A 8 -19.01 8.15 -1.73
N LEU A 9 -19.85 7.59 -0.86
CA LEU A 9 -19.47 7.26 0.52
C LEU A 9 -18.43 6.12 0.55
N LEU A 10 -18.66 5.04 -0.22
CA LEU A 10 -17.72 3.93 -0.30
C LEU A 10 -16.38 4.34 -0.93
N THR A 11 -16.40 5.22 -1.92
CA THR A 11 -15.18 5.80 -2.50
C THR A 11 -14.41 6.59 -1.45
N LYS A 12 -15.09 7.35 -0.59
CA LYS A 12 -14.44 8.06 0.51
C LYS A 12 -13.81 7.10 1.52
N ASP A 13 -14.54 6.05 1.90
CA ASP A 13 -14.00 4.99 2.77
C ASP A 13 -12.73 4.38 2.16
N MET A 14 -12.79 3.98 0.88
CA MET A 14 -11.66 3.38 0.16
C MET A 14 -10.43 4.30 0.08
N GLU A 15 -10.63 5.61 -0.15
CA GLU A 15 -9.54 6.58 -0.14
C GLU A 15 -8.88 6.65 1.26
N ASP A 16 -9.66 6.62 2.32
CA ASP A 16 -9.15 6.68 3.69
C ASP A 16 -8.42 5.39 4.10
N GLU A 17 -8.92 4.21 3.70
CA GLU A 17 -8.19 2.93 3.86
C GLU A 17 -6.83 2.97 3.18
N HIS A 18 -6.76 3.52 1.97
CA HIS A 18 -5.49 3.72 1.28
C HIS A 18 -4.55 4.65 2.07
N GLY A 19 -5.08 5.69 2.71
CA GLY A 19 -4.33 6.55 3.62
C GLY A 19 -3.77 5.79 4.82
N ALA A 20 -4.60 4.98 5.47
CA ALA A 20 -4.24 4.16 6.62
C ALA A 20 -3.11 3.19 6.31
N ILE A 21 -3.21 2.42 5.21
CA ILE A 21 -2.17 1.48 4.77
C ILE A 21 -0.80 2.17 4.70
N ILE A 22 -0.72 3.32 4.03
CA ILE A 22 0.56 4.00 3.80
C ILE A 22 1.08 4.67 5.07
N GLN A 23 0.20 5.24 5.90
CA GLN A 23 0.60 5.80 7.19
C GLN A 23 1.15 4.70 8.11
N TYR A 24 0.48 3.56 8.19
CA TYR A 24 0.87 2.45 9.06
C TYR A 24 2.18 1.82 8.62
N LEU A 25 2.35 1.54 7.33
CA LEU A 25 3.63 1.08 6.77
C LEU A 25 4.74 2.10 6.99
N GLY A 26 4.48 3.39 6.76
CA GLY A 26 5.46 4.45 6.99
C GLY A 26 5.94 4.50 8.44
N HIS A 27 5.02 4.37 9.40
CA HIS A 27 5.35 4.29 10.83
C HIS A 27 6.08 2.98 11.18
N ALA A 28 5.64 1.83 10.68
CA ALA A 28 6.27 0.53 10.92
C ALA A 28 7.73 0.53 10.45
N TYR A 29 7.98 0.94 9.21
CA TYR A 29 9.34 1.03 8.65
C TYR A 29 10.20 2.01 9.46
N ALA A 30 9.66 3.18 9.83
CA ALA A 30 10.41 4.17 10.61
C ALA A 30 10.84 3.67 12.00
N ILE A 31 10.06 2.79 12.62
CA ILE A 31 10.38 2.16 13.91
C ILE A 31 11.47 1.06 13.74
N GLY A 32 11.53 0.46 12.55
CA GLY A 32 12.40 -0.66 12.18
C GLY A 32 11.98 -1.98 12.81
N GLU A 33 12.62 -3.07 12.37
CA GLU A 33 12.23 -4.44 12.73
C GLU A 33 12.06 -4.66 14.24
N GLY A 34 10.93 -5.26 14.61
CA GLY A 34 10.54 -5.58 15.97
C GLY A 34 9.06 -5.89 16.07
N GLU A 35 8.63 -6.40 17.24
CA GLU A 35 7.25 -6.84 17.49
C GLU A 35 6.21 -5.77 17.12
N VAL A 36 6.40 -4.53 17.56
CA VAL A 36 5.47 -3.42 17.27
C VAL A 36 5.39 -3.13 15.77
N ALA A 37 6.51 -3.12 15.04
CA ALA A 37 6.50 -2.92 13.60
C ALA A 37 5.74 -4.04 12.88
N CYS A 38 5.98 -5.30 13.27
CA CYS A 38 5.29 -6.46 12.70
C CYS A 38 3.78 -6.44 12.95
N GLU A 39 3.34 -5.98 14.13
CA GLU A 39 1.92 -5.84 14.45
C GLU A 39 1.27 -4.68 13.69
N ILE A 40 1.95 -3.54 13.51
CA ILE A 40 1.46 -2.43 12.68
C ILE A 40 1.32 -2.87 11.21
N GLU A 41 2.30 -3.61 10.68
CA GLU A 41 2.20 -4.19 9.33
C GLU A 41 1.08 -5.20 9.21
N ALA A 42 0.74 -5.93 10.29
CA ALA A 42 -0.41 -6.82 10.30
C ALA A 42 -1.72 -6.04 10.16
N ILE A 43 -1.87 -4.94 10.89
CA ILE A 43 -3.01 -4.03 10.75
C ILE A 43 -3.05 -3.46 9.32
N ALA A 44 -1.93 -3.00 8.77
CA ALA A 44 -1.89 -2.49 7.39
C ALA A 44 -2.36 -3.53 6.35
N ARG A 45 -2.10 -4.84 6.57
CA ARG A 45 -2.64 -5.92 5.71
C ARG A 45 -4.14 -6.13 5.88
N GLU A 46 -4.70 -5.83 7.05
CA GLU A 46 -6.16 -5.82 7.27
C GLU A 46 -6.80 -4.63 6.52
N GLU A 47 -6.18 -3.45 6.55
CA GLU A 47 -6.66 -2.29 5.77
C GLU A 47 -6.61 -2.52 4.25
N MET A 48 -5.60 -3.25 3.77
CA MET A 48 -5.58 -3.69 2.36
C MET A 48 -6.80 -4.55 2.00
N ARG A 49 -7.28 -5.36 2.95
CA ARG A 49 -8.48 -6.18 2.76
C ARG A 49 -9.75 -5.34 2.81
N HIS A 50 -9.80 -4.32 3.66
CA HIS A 50 -10.90 -3.35 3.68
C HIS A 50 -10.99 -2.62 2.34
N LEU A 51 -9.85 -2.12 1.85
CA LEU A 51 -9.74 -1.50 0.53
C LEU A 51 -10.23 -2.41 -0.59
N ASP A 52 -9.82 -3.69 -0.59
CA ASP A 52 -10.28 -4.67 -1.59
C ASP A 52 -11.81 -4.88 -1.53
N TRP A 53 -12.39 -5.07 -0.34
CA TRP A 53 -13.82 -5.23 -0.20
C TRP A 53 -14.62 -4.00 -0.65
N LEU A 54 -14.12 -2.81 -0.34
CA LEU A 54 -14.73 -1.55 -0.78
C LEU A 54 -14.64 -1.39 -2.30
N ALA A 55 -13.50 -1.74 -2.90
CA ALA A 55 -13.32 -1.71 -4.34
C ALA A 55 -14.26 -2.69 -5.06
N GLU A 56 -14.44 -3.90 -4.55
CA GLU A 56 -15.43 -4.86 -5.06
C GLU A 56 -16.86 -4.30 -4.94
N ALA A 57 -17.21 -3.70 -3.81
CA ALA A 57 -18.53 -3.10 -3.59
C ALA A 57 -18.82 -1.93 -4.54
N ILE A 58 -17.85 -1.02 -4.73
CA ILE A 58 -17.96 0.11 -5.67
C ILE A 58 -18.12 -0.40 -7.10
N THR A 59 -17.30 -1.38 -7.50
CA THR A 59 -17.33 -1.98 -8.84
C THR A 59 -18.64 -2.71 -9.10
N ALA A 60 -19.17 -3.43 -8.12
CA ALA A 60 -20.47 -4.10 -8.21
C ALA A 60 -21.64 -3.11 -8.34
N LEU A 61 -21.49 -1.91 -7.79
CA LEU A 61 -22.39 -0.79 -8.04
C LEU A 61 -22.10 -0.08 -9.37
N GLY A 62 -21.13 -0.50 -10.17
CA GLY A 62 -20.76 0.17 -11.43
C GLY A 62 -20.20 1.58 -11.22
N GLY A 63 -19.63 1.85 -10.04
CA GLY A 63 -18.82 3.03 -9.79
C GLY A 63 -17.42 2.87 -10.37
N GLU A 64 -16.74 3.99 -10.56
CA GLU A 64 -15.31 4.00 -10.90
C GLU A 64 -14.49 4.11 -9.62
N LEU A 65 -13.43 3.32 -9.51
CA LEU A 65 -12.56 3.34 -8.34
C LEU A 65 -11.73 4.63 -8.29
N SER A 66 -11.64 5.22 -7.10
CA SER A 66 -10.67 6.27 -6.79
C SER A 66 -9.52 5.64 -6.03
N PHE A 67 -8.31 5.84 -6.54
CA PHE A 67 -7.09 5.48 -5.83
C PHE A 67 -6.32 6.72 -5.42
N LYS A 68 -7.04 7.82 -5.17
CA LYS A 68 -6.47 8.89 -4.35
C LYS A 68 -6.22 8.30 -2.97
N ARG A 69 -5.11 8.68 -2.37
CA ARG A 69 -4.84 8.38 -0.98
C ARG A 69 -5.54 9.43 -0.11
N GLY A 70 -6.19 8.97 0.96
CA GLY A 70 -6.75 9.79 2.01
C GLY A 70 -5.66 10.61 2.73
N MET A 71 -6.10 11.47 3.65
CA MET A 71 -5.15 12.25 4.44
C MET A 71 -4.37 11.35 5.40
N MET A 72 -3.08 11.63 5.55
CA MET A 72 -2.20 10.98 6.52
C MET A 72 -1.67 12.03 7.51
N ASP A 73 -1.37 11.60 8.74
CA ASP A 73 -0.62 12.37 9.73
C ASP A 73 0.74 11.72 10.00
N MET A 74 1.74 12.19 9.26
CA MET A 74 3.15 11.78 9.39
C MET A 74 3.97 12.81 10.20
N THR A 75 3.34 13.72 10.94
CA THR A 75 4.00 14.92 11.49
C THR A 75 4.65 14.73 12.86
N GLY A 76 4.34 13.62 13.54
CA GLY A 76 4.91 13.28 14.85
C GLY A 76 6.45 13.19 14.82
N LYS A 77 7.09 13.51 15.93
CA LYS A 77 8.56 13.50 16.10
C LYS A 77 9.06 12.27 16.88
N THR A 78 8.16 11.63 17.61
CA THR A 78 8.44 10.45 18.44
C THR A 78 7.58 9.28 18.02
N VAL A 79 8.04 8.05 18.28
CA VAL A 79 7.28 6.84 17.98
C VAL A 79 5.91 6.84 18.66
N SER A 80 5.82 7.32 19.90
CA SER A 80 4.54 7.43 20.61
C SER A 80 3.58 8.45 19.98
N GLU A 81 4.09 9.55 19.41
CA GLU A 81 3.26 10.50 18.68
C GLU A 81 2.73 9.90 17.38
N TRP A 82 3.50 9.06 16.69
CA TRP A 82 3.02 8.31 15.53
C TRP A 82 1.92 7.31 15.90
N MET A 83 2.06 6.58 17.01
CA MET A 83 0.99 5.70 17.48
C MET A 83 -0.26 6.50 17.84
N GLN A 84 -0.09 7.70 18.42
CA GLN A 84 -1.21 8.60 18.71
C GLN A 84 -1.88 9.14 17.44
N ALA A 85 -1.11 9.38 16.37
CA ALA A 85 -1.62 9.73 15.05
C ALA A 85 -2.42 8.58 14.43
N ASN A 86 -1.94 7.33 14.57
CA ASN A 86 -2.70 6.14 14.15
C ASN A 86 -4.01 6.00 14.94
N VAL A 87 -4.00 6.17 16.27
CA VAL A 87 -5.25 6.25 17.06
C VAL A 87 -6.18 7.35 16.54
N GLY A 88 -5.63 8.49 16.12
CA GLY A 88 -6.40 9.58 15.52
C GLY A 88 -7.09 9.18 14.23
N LEU A 89 -6.38 8.46 13.35
CA LEU A 89 -6.90 7.95 12.09
C LEU A 89 -8.06 6.97 12.31
N GLU A 90 -7.87 6.00 13.20
CA GLU A 90 -8.91 5.04 13.61
C GLU A 90 -10.17 5.70 14.19
N ASN A 91 -10.00 6.74 15.02
CA ASN A 91 -11.16 7.50 15.52
C ASN A 91 -11.96 8.16 14.39
N GLY A 92 -11.26 8.64 13.36
CA GLY A 92 -11.85 9.18 12.15
C GLY A 92 -12.63 8.13 11.39
N ALA A 93 -11.99 7.00 11.08
CA ALA A 93 -12.59 5.87 10.37
C ALA A 93 -13.83 5.33 11.09
N ILE A 94 -13.74 5.05 12.40
CA ILE A 94 -14.88 4.61 13.22
C ILE A 94 -16.06 5.59 13.17
N THR A 95 -15.77 6.89 13.24
CA THR A 95 -16.82 7.93 13.16
C THR A 95 -17.49 7.92 11.78
N GLN A 96 -16.69 7.85 10.72
CA GLN A 96 -17.14 7.81 9.33
C GLN A 96 -17.97 6.56 9.03
N TYR A 97 -17.49 5.35 9.37
CA TYR A 97 -18.21 4.11 9.17
C TYR A 97 -19.55 4.09 9.92
N ARG A 98 -19.59 4.55 11.17
CA ARG A 98 -20.85 4.67 11.93
C ARG A 98 -21.84 5.65 11.30
N GLU A 99 -21.36 6.68 10.62
CA GLU A 99 -22.20 7.60 9.85
C GLU A 99 -22.72 6.93 8.57
N HIS A 100 -21.83 6.34 7.77
CA HIS A 100 -22.16 5.69 6.51
C HIS A 100 -23.15 4.52 6.69
N ILE A 101 -22.98 3.70 7.73
CA ILE A 101 -23.91 2.61 8.10
C ILE A 101 -25.35 3.13 8.34
N LYS A 102 -25.51 4.33 8.90
CA LYS A 102 -26.82 4.95 9.13
C LYS A 102 -27.46 5.46 7.83
N LEU A 103 -26.65 5.94 6.89
CA LEU A 103 -27.09 6.58 5.66
C LEU A 103 -27.40 5.59 4.53
N ILE A 104 -26.61 4.52 4.43
CA ILE A 104 -26.79 3.47 3.42
C ILE A 104 -28.04 2.66 3.80
N ASP A 105 -28.79 2.14 2.83
CA ASP A 105 -29.95 1.27 3.07
C ASP A 105 -29.69 -0.19 2.67
N ASP A 106 -28.75 -0.43 1.74
CA ASP A 106 -28.46 -1.76 1.21
C ASP A 106 -27.93 -2.67 2.33
N PRO A 107 -28.63 -3.78 2.66
CA PRO A 107 -28.27 -4.63 3.78
C PRO A 107 -26.97 -5.42 3.58
N LYS A 108 -26.53 -5.63 2.32
CA LYS A 108 -25.24 -6.28 2.04
C LYS A 108 -24.10 -5.31 2.32
N ILE A 109 -24.24 -4.06 1.85
CA ILE A 109 -23.23 -3.03 2.07
C ILE A 109 -23.14 -2.68 3.56
N LYS A 110 -24.28 -2.55 4.26
CA LYS A 110 -24.27 -2.36 5.73
C LYS A 110 -23.48 -3.43 6.45
N ARG A 111 -23.72 -4.70 6.11
CA ARG A 111 -23.00 -5.82 6.73
C ARG A 111 -21.50 -5.75 6.49
N LEU A 112 -21.09 -5.35 5.29
CA LEU A 112 -19.68 -5.13 4.99
C LEU A 112 -19.09 -4.02 5.86
N LEU A 113 -19.75 -2.85 5.92
CA LEU A 113 -19.27 -1.72 6.72
C LEU A 113 -19.28 -2.01 8.23
N GLU A 114 -20.26 -2.78 8.73
CA GLU A 114 -20.29 -3.26 10.12
C GLU A 114 -19.13 -4.21 10.42
N ARG A 115 -18.71 -5.03 9.45
CA ARG A 115 -17.52 -5.89 9.59
C ARG A 115 -16.26 -5.05 9.66
N ILE A 116 -16.08 -4.10 8.74
CA ILE A 116 -14.92 -3.19 8.73
C ILE A 116 -14.87 -2.40 10.03
N LEU A 117 -15.97 -1.75 10.43
CA LEU A 117 -16.06 -1.02 11.70
C LEU A 117 -15.61 -1.84 12.92
N SER A 118 -15.90 -3.14 12.95
CA SER A 118 -15.46 -4.01 14.04
C SER A 118 -13.94 -4.20 14.06
N ASP A 119 -13.30 -4.21 12.89
CA ASP A 119 -11.84 -4.32 12.75
C ASP A 119 -11.19 -2.98 13.15
N GLU A 120 -11.70 -1.83 12.68
CA GLU A 120 -11.25 -0.48 13.10
C GLU A 120 -11.31 -0.28 14.63
N GLU A 121 -12.38 -0.76 15.28
CA GLU A 121 -12.52 -0.70 16.74
C GLU A 121 -11.44 -1.54 17.45
N SER A 122 -11.02 -2.66 16.85
CA SER A 122 -9.91 -3.49 17.33
C SER A 122 -8.57 -2.79 17.11
N HIS A 123 -8.30 -2.32 15.89
CA HIS A 123 -7.07 -1.61 15.52
C HIS A 123 -6.83 -0.40 16.40
N GLN A 124 -7.89 0.37 16.70
CA GLN A 124 -7.82 1.46 17.67
C GLN A 124 -7.34 0.99 19.06
N GLY A 125 -7.85 -0.15 19.53
CA GLY A 125 -7.42 -0.75 20.79
C GLY A 125 -5.93 -1.10 20.77
N ASP A 126 -5.47 -1.69 19.68
CA ASP A 126 -4.08 -2.07 19.46
C ASP A 126 -3.17 -0.83 19.41
N PHE A 127 -3.52 0.22 18.66
CA PHE A 127 -2.72 1.44 18.62
C PHE A 127 -2.68 2.17 19.97
N LYS A 128 -3.77 2.16 20.75
CA LYS A 128 -3.76 2.67 22.13
C LYS A 128 -2.77 1.89 23.00
N HIS A 129 -2.74 0.58 22.86
CA HIS A 129 -1.74 -0.25 23.53
C HIS A 129 -0.31 0.09 23.09
N PHE A 130 -0.10 0.32 21.78
CA PHE A 130 1.21 0.71 21.25
C PHE A 130 1.68 2.07 21.73
N VAL A 131 0.79 3.04 21.95
CA VAL A 131 1.17 4.32 22.61
C VAL A 131 1.84 4.04 23.96
N GLU A 132 1.23 3.22 24.82
CA GLU A 132 1.79 2.90 26.14
C GLU A 132 3.08 2.08 26.05
N LYS A 133 3.11 1.07 25.16
CA LYS A 133 4.25 0.19 24.96
C LYS A 133 5.48 0.94 24.46
N THR A 134 5.33 1.76 23.43
CA THR A 134 6.41 2.52 22.81
C THR A 134 7.03 3.53 23.78
N LEU A 135 6.22 4.16 24.65
CA LEU A 135 6.70 5.02 25.74
C LEU A 135 7.50 4.24 26.78
N ARG A 136 6.98 3.10 27.24
CA ARG A 136 7.63 2.25 28.26
C ARG A 136 8.97 1.72 27.77
N GLU A 137 9.03 1.30 26.51
CA GLU A 137 10.22 0.74 25.88
C GLU A 137 11.16 1.80 25.31
N LYS A 138 10.76 3.08 25.33
CA LYS A 138 11.53 4.22 24.82
C LYS A 138 11.99 4.00 23.38
N MET A 139 11.06 3.53 22.55
CA MET A 139 11.32 3.30 21.13
C MET A 139 11.69 4.62 20.44
N VAL A 140 12.54 4.52 19.42
CA VAL A 140 13.12 5.67 18.72
C VAL A 140 12.88 5.57 17.23
N ASP A 141 12.80 6.74 16.58
CA ASP A 141 12.87 6.85 15.12
C ASP A 141 14.20 6.27 14.62
N ARG A 142 14.15 5.29 13.73
CA ARG A 142 15.33 4.68 13.12
C ARG A 142 15.67 5.24 11.76
N ARG A 143 14.83 6.12 11.21
CA ARG A 143 15.15 6.87 9.99
C ARG A 143 16.38 7.73 10.21
N GLY A 144 17.06 8.02 9.12
CA GLY A 144 18.12 9.02 9.09
C GLY A 144 17.98 9.92 7.86
N ASP A 145 19.00 10.74 7.66
CA ASP A 145 19.09 11.73 6.59
C ASP A 145 20.19 11.38 5.56
N THR A 146 20.64 10.12 5.55
CA THR A 146 21.68 9.67 4.62
C THR A 146 21.19 9.85 3.18
N SER A 147 22.00 10.56 2.39
CA SER A 147 21.78 10.77 0.98
C SER A 147 23.03 10.42 0.19
N ASN A 148 22.94 9.34 -0.58
CA ASN A 148 23.95 8.86 -1.51
C ASN A 148 23.27 8.07 -2.65
N ILE A 149 24.06 7.59 -3.60
CA ILE A 149 23.54 6.83 -4.75
C ILE A 149 22.74 5.58 -4.35
N THR A 150 23.11 4.90 -3.27
CA THR A 150 22.36 3.74 -2.75
C THR A 150 20.97 4.15 -2.28
N THR A 151 20.88 5.16 -1.41
CA THR A 151 19.59 5.65 -0.89
C THR A 151 18.75 6.30 -1.98
N GLU A 152 19.35 6.96 -2.97
CA GLU A 152 18.64 7.48 -4.15
C GLU A 152 18.01 6.36 -4.98
N ASN A 153 18.75 5.27 -5.23
CA ASN A 153 18.24 4.11 -5.95
C ASN A 153 17.16 3.35 -5.16
N LEU A 154 17.31 3.22 -3.84
CA LEU A 154 16.27 2.65 -2.97
C LEU A 154 14.99 3.51 -2.97
N SER A 155 15.14 4.84 -2.86
CA SER A 155 14.02 5.79 -2.91
C SER A 155 13.27 5.73 -4.23
N TRP A 156 14.01 5.63 -5.35
CA TRP A 156 13.43 5.41 -6.66
C TRP A 156 12.62 4.10 -6.71
N GLY A 157 13.16 3.00 -6.19
CA GLY A 157 12.48 1.71 -6.13
C GLY A 157 11.19 1.80 -5.31
N ILE A 158 11.25 2.31 -4.08
CA ILE A 158 10.06 2.46 -3.20
C ILE A 158 8.93 3.20 -3.91
N LYS A 159 9.26 4.32 -4.57
CA LYS A 159 8.31 5.11 -5.34
C LYS A 159 7.75 4.36 -6.54
N HIS A 160 8.61 3.62 -7.24
CA HIS A 160 8.22 2.80 -8.37
C HIS A 160 7.25 1.70 -7.93
N GLU A 161 7.62 0.90 -6.94
CA GLU A 161 6.78 -0.18 -6.41
C GLU A 161 5.42 0.33 -6.00
N TYR A 162 5.37 1.44 -5.25
CA TYR A 162 4.10 2.03 -4.88
C TYR A 162 3.24 2.45 -6.09
N THR A 163 3.88 2.91 -7.17
CA THR A 163 3.19 3.25 -8.41
C THR A 163 2.59 2.04 -9.10
N VAL A 164 3.34 0.93 -9.22
CA VAL A 164 2.87 -0.29 -9.89
C VAL A 164 1.86 -1.08 -9.06
N ILE A 165 1.95 -1.05 -7.72
CA ILE A 165 0.90 -1.57 -6.83
C ILE A 165 -0.45 -0.96 -7.18
N ILE A 166 -0.52 0.37 -7.24
CA ILE A 166 -1.78 1.08 -7.55
C ILE A 166 -2.22 0.78 -8.99
N GLN A 167 -1.28 0.75 -9.94
CA GLN A 167 -1.57 0.48 -11.33
C GLN A 167 -2.22 -0.91 -11.51
N TYR A 168 -1.59 -1.95 -10.97
CA TYR A 168 -2.04 -3.34 -11.12
C TYR A 168 -3.35 -3.59 -10.37
N LEU A 169 -3.51 -3.03 -9.16
CA LEU A 169 -4.80 -3.08 -8.47
C LEU A 169 -5.92 -2.45 -9.30
N LEU A 170 -5.73 -1.23 -9.83
CA LEU A 170 -6.75 -0.56 -10.67
C LEU A 170 -7.10 -1.39 -11.91
N GLN A 171 -6.08 -1.89 -12.59
CA GLN A 171 -6.22 -2.69 -13.79
C GLN A 171 -6.95 -4.01 -13.52
N SER A 172 -6.72 -4.64 -12.35
CA SER A 172 -7.37 -5.88 -11.95
C SER A 172 -8.90 -5.78 -11.92
N TYR A 173 -9.46 -4.69 -11.38
CA TYR A 173 -10.91 -4.48 -11.34
C TYR A 173 -11.51 -4.12 -12.71
N SER A 174 -10.66 -3.80 -13.69
CA SER A 174 -11.04 -3.58 -15.10
C SER A 174 -10.69 -4.77 -16.00
N ALA A 175 -10.20 -5.87 -15.42
CA ALA A 175 -9.74 -7.03 -16.19
C ALA A 175 -10.88 -7.69 -16.96
N LYS A 176 -10.55 -8.22 -18.16
CA LYS A 176 -11.53 -8.87 -19.05
C LYS A 176 -12.01 -10.22 -18.55
N ASN A 177 -11.20 -10.90 -17.76
CA ASN A 177 -11.45 -12.25 -17.27
C ASN A 177 -10.85 -12.41 -15.87
N GLU A 178 -11.25 -13.48 -15.19
CA GLU A 178 -10.88 -13.76 -13.81
C GLU A 178 -9.39 -14.11 -13.64
N GLU A 179 -8.77 -14.72 -14.64
CA GLU A 179 -7.34 -15.08 -14.63
C GLU A 179 -6.48 -13.82 -14.63
N THR A 180 -6.72 -12.91 -15.57
CA THR A 180 -6.06 -11.59 -15.60
C THR A 180 -6.28 -10.81 -14.31
N ARG A 181 -7.50 -10.85 -13.75
CA ARG A 181 -7.78 -10.18 -12.48
C ARG A 181 -6.88 -10.69 -11.36
N LYS A 182 -6.79 -12.01 -11.21
CA LYS A 182 -5.99 -12.65 -10.17
C LYS A 182 -4.50 -12.41 -10.35
N GLU A 183 -3.98 -12.58 -11.55
CA GLU A 183 -2.55 -12.38 -11.80
C GLU A 183 -2.12 -10.93 -11.54
N LEU A 184 -2.96 -9.95 -11.89
CA LEU A 184 -2.69 -8.53 -11.56
C LEU A 184 -2.74 -8.27 -10.05
N GLN A 185 -3.68 -8.89 -9.32
CA GLN A 185 -3.74 -8.77 -7.86
C GLN A 185 -2.53 -9.44 -7.19
N ASP A 186 -2.12 -10.61 -7.68
CA ASP A 186 -0.97 -11.35 -7.16
C ASP A 186 0.33 -10.59 -7.42
N GLN A 187 0.50 -9.99 -8.60
CA GLN A 187 1.66 -9.13 -8.89
C GLN A 187 1.63 -7.88 -8.02
N ALA A 188 0.48 -7.21 -7.84
CA ALA A 188 0.38 -6.08 -6.91
C ALA A 188 0.80 -6.45 -5.48
N ILE A 189 0.44 -7.64 -4.99
CA ILE A 189 0.89 -8.15 -3.69
C ILE A 189 2.41 -8.38 -3.69
N ASN A 190 2.99 -8.87 -4.80
CA ASN A 190 4.44 -9.01 -4.91
C ASN A 190 5.15 -7.65 -4.84
N GLU A 191 4.65 -6.63 -5.52
CA GLU A 191 5.22 -5.28 -5.47
C GLU A 191 5.11 -4.65 -4.07
N MET A 192 4.06 -4.97 -3.31
CA MET A 192 3.99 -4.57 -1.89
C MET A 192 5.10 -5.18 -1.05
N GLN A 193 5.48 -6.43 -1.35
CA GLN A 193 6.62 -7.07 -0.70
C GLN A 193 7.95 -6.41 -1.12
N HIS A 194 8.12 -6.05 -2.39
CA HIS A 194 9.31 -5.33 -2.87
C HIS A 194 9.45 -3.96 -2.20
N MET A 195 8.36 -3.21 -2.13
CA MET A 195 8.31 -1.91 -1.44
C MET A 195 8.73 -2.04 0.02
N GLY A 196 8.29 -3.11 0.70
CA GLY A 196 8.70 -3.44 2.06
C GLY A 196 10.20 -3.69 2.18
N TRP A 197 10.76 -4.60 1.38
CA TRP A 197 12.20 -4.90 1.38
C TRP A 197 13.06 -3.68 1.09
N LEU A 198 12.64 -2.84 0.15
CA LEU A 198 13.34 -1.60 -0.18
C LEU A 198 13.27 -0.58 0.98
N SER A 199 12.13 -0.49 1.66
CA SER A 199 11.93 0.40 2.80
C SER A 199 12.74 -0.04 4.03
N GLU A 200 12.76 -1.34 4.33
CA GLU A 200 13.62 -1.92 5.37
C GLU A 200 15.10 -1.65 5.05
N LYS A 201 15.52 -1.90 3.80
CA LYS A 201 16.89 -1.63 3.37
C LYS A 201 17.24 -0.15 3.44
N MET A 202 16.29 0.75 3.14
CA MET A 202 16.47 2.20 3.32
C MET A 202 16.76 2.56 4.78
N ILE A 203 16.06 1.95 5.73
CA ILE A 203 16.24 2.17 7.17
C ILE A 203 17.60 1.64 7.64
N ASP A 204 18.03 0.47 7.15
CA ASP A 204 19.37 -0.08 7.41
C ASP A 204 20.47 0.91 7.01
N LYS A 205 20.28 1.59 5.88
CA LYS A 205 21.22 2.61 5.36
C LYS A 205 21.03 3.99 5.97
N LYS A 206 20.27 4.12 7.07
CA LYS A 206 20.00 5.39 7.76
C LYS A 206 19.43 6.44 6.81
N GLY A 207 18.60 6.01 5.87
CA GLY A 207 17.82 6.88 5.00
C GLY A 207 16.40 7.09 5.52
N HIS A 208 15.59 7.74 4.69
CA HIS A 208 14.18 8.00 4.96
C HIS A 208 13.34 7.43 3.81
N PRO A 209 12.54 6.37 4.03
CA PRO A 209 11.64 5.87 3.01
C PRO A 209 10.51 6.88 2.77
N HIS A 210 10.35 7.30 1.52
CA HIS A 210 9.30 8.23 1.11
C HIS A 210 8.24 7.48 0.32
N LEU A 211 7.12 7.17 0.98
CA LEU A 211 6.00 6.42 0.39
C LEU A 211 5.09 7.36 -0.42
N GLU A 212 5.60 7.80 -1.57
CA GLU A 212 4.82 8.53 -2.57
C GLU A 212 4.88 7.81 -3.91
N HIS A 213 3.79 7.86 -4.67
CA HIS A 213 3.70 7.27 -5.99
C HIS A 213 3.80 8.34 -7.10
N ASP A 214 4.11 7.92 -8.32
CA ASP A 214 4.06 8.75 -9.52
C ASP A 214 2.74 8.59 -10.28
N LYS A 215 2.66 9.22 -11.46
CA LYS A 215 1.58 8.95 -12.41
C LYS A 215 1.75 7.54 -12.98
N PHE A 216 0.64 6.83 -13.05
CA PHE A 216 0.54 5.49 -13.61
C PHE A 216 -0.40 5.47 -14.82
N GLU A 217 -0.30 4.40 -15.61
CA GLU A 217 -1.17 4.14 -16.76
C GLU A 217 -2.59 3.77 -16.29
N LYS A 218 -3.61 4.34 -16.95
CA LYS A 218 -5.03 4.19 -16.56
C LYS A 218 -5.88 3.55 -17.66
N THR A 219 -5.27 3.14 -18.77
CA THR A 219 -5.97 2.48 -19.87
C THR A 219 -6.69 1.24 -19.38
N ARG A 220 -7.97 1.13 -19.74
CA ARG A 220 -8.78 -0.08 -19.51
C ARG A 220 -8.78 -1.01 -20.73
N ASP A 221 -8.09 -0.63 -21.80
CA ASP A 221 -7.89 -1.53 -22.93
C ASP A 221 -6.87 -2.58 -22.56
N HIS A 222 -7.37 -3.79 -22.28
CA HIS A 222 -6.59 -4.94 -21.82
C HIS A 222 -5.29 -5.20 -22.60
N THR A 223 -5.31 -5.11 -23.93
CA THR A 223 -4.11 -5.38 -24.73
C THR A 223 -3.10 -4.24 -24.66
N LYS A 224 -3.55 -2.98 -24.64
CA LYS A 224 -2.67 -1.82 -24.45
C LYS A 224 -2.09 -1.78 -23.04
N MET A 225 -2.91 -2.13 -22.05
CA MET A 225 -2.57 -2.22 -20.64
C MET A 225 -1.41 -3.19 -20.43
N LEU A 226 -1.61 -4.49 -20.72
CA LEU A 226 -0.59 -5.52 -20.53
C LEU A 226 0.69 -5.24 -21.33
N LYS A 227 0.61 -4.68 -22.54
CA LYS A 227 1.81 -4.29 -23.29
C LYS A 227 2.59 -3.16 -22.61
N ALA A 228 1.89 -2.18 -22.05
CA ALA A 228 2.53 -1.11 -21.29
C ALA A 228 3.16 -1.65 -20.01
N ASP A 229 2.49 -2.57 -19.32
CA ASP A 229 3.00 -3.22 -18.10
C ASP A 229 4.25 -4.05 -18.41
N ILE A 230 4.24 -4.91 -19.44
CA ILE A 230 5.42 -5.68 -19.89
C ILE A 230 6.61 -4.77 -20.21
N GLU A 231 6.37 -3.68 -20.95
CA GLU A 231 7.43 -2.72 -21.27
C GLU A 231 7.97 -1.99 -20.04
N LEU A 232 7.13 -1.75 -19.03
CA LEU A 232 7.50 -1.14 -17.77
C LEU A 232 8.39 -2.10 -16.97
N GLU A 233 7.94 -3.34 -16.79
CA GLU A 233 8.66 -4.39 -16.06
C GLU A 233 10.07 -4.61 -16.61
N HIS A 234 10.23 -4.70 -17.93
CA HIS A 234 11.57 -4.82 -18.53
C HIS A 234 12.46 -3.61 -18.25
N LYS A 235 11.93 -2.38 -18.30
CA LYS A 235 12.70 -1.16 -17.99
C LYS A 235 13.12 -1.12 -16.52
N VAL A 236 12.26 -1.59 -15.63
CA VAL A 236 12.47 -1.61 -14.18
C VAL A 236 13.51 -2.67 -13.83
N ALA A 237 13.42 -3.86 -14.41
CA ALA A 237 14.44 -4.90 -14.31
C ALA A 237 15.83 -4.38 -14.72
N ASP A 238 15.91 -3.70 -15.87
CA ASP A 238 17.17 -3.11 -16.36
C ASP A 238 17.70 -2.02 -15.42
N LYS A 239 16.81 -1.21 -14.83
CA LYS A 239 17.17 -0.18 -13.86
C LYS A 239 17.68 -0.80 -12.56
N TYR A 240 17.06 -1.88 -12.07
CA TYR A 240 17.56 -2.60 -10.90
C TYR A 240 18.93 -3.24 -11.14
N ASP A 241 19.18 -3.83 -12.31
CA ASP A 241 20.50 -4.34 -12.68
C ASP A 241 21.57 -3.22 -12.71
N GLN A 242 21.22 -2.04 -13.22
CA GLN A 242 22.11 -0.87 -13.19
C GLN A 242 22.40 -0.43 -11.76
N SER A 243 21.38 -0.38 -10.90
CA SER A 243 21.52 -0.03 -9.48
C SER A 243 22.37 -1.06 -8.72
N ALA A 244 22.22 -2.35 -9.02
CA ALA A 244 23.06 -3.43 -8.49
C ALA A 244 24.54 -3.30 -8.92
N ALA A 245 24.81 -2.81 -10.14
CA ALA A 245 26.17 -2.58 -10.62
C ALA A 245 26.84 -1.34 -10.01
N GLN A 246 26.06 -0.39 -9.48
CA GLN A 246 26.54 0.86 -8.91
C GLN A 246 26.93 0.77 -7.43
N THR A 247 26.44 -0.25 -6.71
CA THR A 247 26.75 -0.43 -5.28
C THR A 247 27.87 -1.45 -5.05
N ASN A 248 28.69 -1.18 -4.03
CA ASN A 248 29.71 -2.12 -3.53
C ASN A 248 29.21 -2.91 -2.31
N GLU A 249 28.00 -2.62 -1.83
CA GLU A 249 27.41 -3.27 -0.67
C GLU A 249 26.72 -4.57 -1.11
N SER A 250 27.19 -5.72 -0.62
CA SER A 250 26.70 -7.02 -1.09
C SER A 250 25.22 -7.24 -0.81
N ASP A 251 24.73 -6.81 0.36
CA ASP A 251 23.33 -6.95 0.75
C ASP A 251 22.38 -6.11 -0.13
N VAL A 252 22.78 -4.89 -0.49
CA VAL A 252 22.02 -4.02 -1.41
C VAL A 252 22.04 -4.59 -2.83
N LYS A 253 23.21 -5.07 -3.26
CA LYS A 253 23.37 -5.67 -4.58
C LYS A 253 22.47 -6.89 -4.77
N GLU A 254 22.46 -7.79 -3.78
CA GLU A 254 21.62 -8.98 -3.78
C GLU A 254 20.13 -8.63 -3.82
N LEU A 255 19.70 -7.60 -3.08
CA LEU A 255 18.33 -7.11 -3.13
C LEU A 255 17.94 -6.65 -4.54
N PHE A 256 18.72 -5.76 -5.15
CA PHE A 256 18.41 -5.27 -6.50
C PHE A 256 18.41 -6.38 -7.56
N GLN A 257 19.33 -7.34 -7.47
CA GLN A 257 19.34 -8.49 -8.39
C GLN A 257 18.12 -9.40 -8.22
N LYS A 258 17.65 -9.56 -6.98
CA LYS A 258 16.42 -10.30 -6.69
C LYS A 258 15.21 -9.58 -7.28
N LEU A 259 15.06 -8.27 -7.05
CA LEU A 259 13.99 -7.45 -7.62
C LEU A 259 14.00 -7.53 -9.15
N ALA A 260 15.15 -7.33 -9.79
CA ALA A 260 15.28 -7.46 -11.25
C ALA A 260 14.88 -8.85 -11.79
N THR A 261 14.96 -9.90 -10.99
CA THR A 261 14.51 -11.24 -11.36
C THR A 261 12.99 -11.36 -11.26
N HIS A 262 12.38 -10.75 -10.25
CA HIS A 262 10.93 -10.72 -10.06
C HIS A 262 10.25 -9.92 -11.18
N GLU A 263 10.77 -8.75 -11.56
CA GLU A 263 10.17 -7.95 -12.66
C GLU A 263 10.14 -8.69 -13.99
N ARG A 264 11.19 -9.47 -14.27
CA ARG A 264 11.23 -10.32 -15.48
C ARG A 264 10.19 -11.43 -15.41
N TYR A 265 9.93 -11.96 -14.22
CA TYR A 265 8.88 -12.94 -14.01
C TYR A 265 7.50 -12.30 -14.21
N HIS A 266 7.25 -11.11 -13.65
CA HIS A 266 6.01 -10.35 -13.87
C HIS A 266 5.76 -10.11 -15.37
N ALA A 267 6.80 -9.69 -16.11
CA ALA A 267 6.72 -9.49 -17.55
C ALA A 267 6.30 -10.75 -18.33
N GLU A 268 6.83 -11.93 -17.99
CA GLU A 268 6.43 -13.18 -18.65
C GLU A 268 5.00 -13.58 -18.28
N ILE A 269 4.57 -13.38 -17.02
CA ILE A 269 3.17 -13.60 -16.63
C ILE A 269 2.23 -12.69 -17.42
N PHE A 270 2.52 -11.39 -17.53
CA PHE A 270 1.69 -10.46 -18.30
C PHE A 270 1.66 -10.78 -19.80
N LYS A 271 2.72 -11.38 -20.32
CA LYS A 271 2.79 -11.86 -21.70
C LYS A 271 1.94 -13.11 -21.91
N ASP A 272 1.92 -14.05 -20.97
CA ASP A 272 1.04 -15.22 -21.03
C ASP A 272 -0.45 -14.78 -21.05
N LEU A 273 -0.79 -13.69 -20.36
CA LEU A 273 -2.14 -13.10 -20.36
C LEU A 273 -2.55 -12.43 -21.68
N LEU A 274 -1.62 -12.22 -22.62
CA LEU A 274 -1.91 -11.66 -23.95
C LEU A 274 -2.27 -12.72 -25.00
N GLU A 275 -1.92 -13.99 -24.75
CA GLU A 275 -2.10 -15.12 -25.68
C GLU A 275 -3.54 -15.68 -25.69
#